data_AF-A0A1F2VGL6-F1
#
_entry.id   AF-A0A1F2VGL6-F1
#
_cell.length_a   1.000
_cell.length_b   1.000
_cell.length_c   1.000
_cell.angle_alpha   90.00
_cell.angle_beta   90.00
_cell.angle_gamma   90.00
#
_symmetry.space_group_name_H-M   'P 1'
#
loop_
_entity.id
_entity.type
_entity.pdbx_description
1 polymer ?
#
loop_
_entity_poly.entity_id
_entity_poly.type
_entity_poly.pdbx_seq_one_letter_code
_entity_poly.pdbx_strand_id
1 'polypeptide(L)' 'MLAAGARPGTAAYEEHDLLTRIRRLTVEGRRAGEGCWSADGRRMVFQSERDPGNPFNQIYVMDLASGEVKRI' A
#
# COMPACT_ATOMS: atom_id res chain seq x y z
N MET A 1 -40.86 -7.02 28.26
CA MET A 1 -40.34 -7.85 27.16
C MET A 1 -38.84 -7.59 27.09
N LEU A 2 -38.03 -8.61 27.38
CA LEU A 2 -36.61 -8.49 27.75
C LEU A 2 -35.74 -7.92 26.63
N ALA A 3 -34.85 -7.00 26.99
CA ALA A 3 -33.74 -6.56 26.18
C ALA A 3 -32.75 -7.72 26.00
N ALA A 4 -32.36 -8.00 24.75
CA ALA A 4 -31.26 -8.91 24.46
C ALA A 4 -29.94 -8.19 24.81
N GLY A 5 -29.32 -8.57 25.92
CA GLY A 5 -28.03 -8.05 26.34
C GLY A 5 -26.93 -8.43 25.35
N ALA A 6 -26.14 -7.43 24.94
CA ALA A 6 -24.88 -7.65 24.24
C ALA A 6 -23.98 -8.54 25.11
N ARG A 7 -23.37 -9.58 24.51
CA ARG A 7 -22.41 -10.43 25.22
C ARG A 7 -21.17 -9.59 25.54
N PRO A 8 -20.71 -9.53 26.80
CA PRO A 8 -19.41 -8.94 27.10
C PRO A 8 -18.33 -9.89 26.55
N GLY A 9 -17.51 -9.44 25.59
CA GLY A 9 -16.39 -10.27 25.12
C GLY A 9 -15.71 -9.93 23.79
N THR A 10 -16.30 -9.11 22.93
CA THR A 10 -15.63 -8.62 21.71
C THR A 10 -15.66 -7.11 21.72
N ALA A 11 -14.54 -6.49 22.11
CA ALA A 11 -14.31 -5.09 21.78
C ALA A 11 -14.39 -4.97 20.26
N ALA A 12 -15.29 -4.11 19.76
CA ALA A 12 -15.28 -3.74 18.37
C ALA A 12 -14.06 -2.84 18.17
N TYR A 13 -13.04 -3.35 17.47
CA TYR A 13 -11.90 -2.55 17.05
C TYR A 13 -12.25 -1.91 15.72
N GLU A 14 -12.00 -0.61 15.62
CA GLU A 14 -12.09 0.14 14.38
C GLU A 14 -10.72 0.12 13.67
N GLU A 15 -10.69 0.40 12.37
CA GLU A 15 -9.43 0.38 11.59
C GLU A 15 -8.34 1.26 12.20
N HIS A 16 -8.73 2.44 12.72
CA HIS A 16 -7.81 3.39 13.35
C HIS A 16 -7.21 2.91 14.67
N ASP A 17 -7.82 1.91 15.32
CA ASP A 17 -7.24 1.26 16.51
C ASP A 17 -6.08 0.33 16.14
N LEU A 18 -6.07 -0.18 14.91
CA LEU A 18 -5.13 -1.21 14.44
C LEU A 18 -4.03 -0.60 13.56
N LEU A 19 -4.36 0.43 12.78
CA LEU A 19 -3.49 1.00 11.76
C LEU A 19 -3.16 2.45 12.07
N THR A 20 -1.93 2.70 12.55
CA THR A 20 -1.51 4.03 13.03
C THR A 20 -0.51 4.73 12.11
N ARG A 21 0.06 4.04 11.11
CA ARG A 21 1.13 4.58 10.22
C ARG A 21 0.94 4.16 8.76
N ILE A 22 -0.29 4.14 8.29
CA ILE A 22 -0.57 3.90 6.87
C ILE A 22 0.03 5.05 6.06
N ARG A 23 0.86 4.71 5.07
CA ARG A 23 1.39 5.69 4.11
C ARG A 23 1.22 5.19 2.69
N ARG A 24 0.80 6.09 1.80
CA ARG A 24 0.86 5.85 0.36
C ARG A 24 2.31 5.92 -0.11
N LEU A 25 2.74 4.93 -0.88
CA LEU A 25 4.11 4.84 -1.38
C LEU A 25 4.22 5.36 -2.82
N THR A 26 3.28 4.97 -3.67
CA THR A 26 3.30 5.29 -5.10
C THR A 26 2.37 6.46 -5.39
N VAL A 27 2.95 7.62 -5.68
CA VAL A 27 2.21 8.88 -5.90
C VAL A 27 2.24 9.38 -7.36
N GLU A 28 3.25 8.96 -8.12
CA GLU A 28 3.43 9.38 -9.51
C GLU A 28 2.77 8.43 -10.51
N GLY A 29 2.53 8.94 -11.72
CA GLY A 29 1.95 8.18 -12.82
C GLY A 29 0.43 8.18 -12.83
N ARG A 30 -0.14 7.69 -13.93
CA ARG A 30 -1.60 7.56 -14.07
C ARG A 30 -2.12 6.35 -13.29
N ARG A 31 -1.35 5.27 -13.25
CA ARG A 31 -1.73 3.98 -12.65
C ARG A 31 -0.51 3.33 -12.00
N ALA A 32 -0.77 2.55 -10.95
CA ALA A 32 0.18 1.62 -10.36
C ALA A 32 -0.50 0.24 -10.24
N GLY A 33 0.22 -0.81 -10.62
CA GLY A 33 -0.28 -2.18 -10.67
C GLY A 33 0.38 -3.07 -9.63
N GLU A 34 0.67 -4.31 -10.03
CA GLU A 34 1.30 -5.31 -9.18
C GLU A 34 2.67 -4.85 -8.68
N GLY A 35 3.05 -5.33 -7.50
CA GLY A 35 4.37 -5.13 -6.93
C GLY A 35 4.74 -6.21 -5.92
N CYS A 36 6.04 -6.33 -5.66
CA CYS A 36 6.60 -7.28 -4.72
C CYS A 36 7.67 -6.63 -3.85
N TRP A 37 7.75 -7.08 -2.61
CA TRP A 37 8.75 -6.63 -1.64
C TRP A 37 10.03 -7.46 -1.78
N SER A 38 11.19 -6.82 -1.60
CA SER A 38 12.41 -7.57 -1.33
C SER A 38 12.28 -8.32 -0.01
N ALA A 39 12.95 -9.47 0.12
CA ALA A 39 12.87 -10.30 1.32
C ALA A 39 13.32 -9.59 2.61
N ASP A 40 14.24 -8.63 2.48
CA ASP A 40 14.72 -7.78 3.58
C ASP A 40 13.83 -6.55 3.84
N GLY A 41 12.76 -6.37 3.06
CA GLY A 41 11.81 -5.26 3.19
C GLY A 41 12.41 -3.88 2.88
N ARG A 42 13.60 -3.78 2.29
CA ARG A 42 14.25 -2.49 1.99
C ARG A 42 13.81 -1.88 0.66
N ARG A 43 13.37 -2.72 -0.28
CA ARG A 43 12.98 -2.31 -1.63
C ARG A 43 11.65 -2.89 -2.04
N MET A 44 11.00 -2.23 -2.98
CA MET A 44 9.80 -2.73 -3.65
C MET A 44 9.98 -2.61 -5.15
N VAL A 45 9.66 -3.66 -5.90
CA VAL A 45 9.43 -3.55 -7.35
C VAL A 45 7.93 -3.37 -7.58
N PHE A 46 7.54 -2.48 -8.48
CA PHE A 46 6.13 -2.26 -8.83
C PHE A 46 5.95 -1.80 -10.28
N GLN A 47 4.77 -2.06 -10.82
CA GLN A 47 4.34 -1.60 -12.13
C GLN A 47 3.75 -0.19 -12.06
N SER A 48 4.06 0.69 -13.01
CA SER A 48 3.42 2.01 -13.12
C SER A 48 3.42 2.55 -14.56
N GLU A 49 2.36 3.28 -14.93
CA GLU A 49 2.28 4.04 -16.18
C GLU A 49 2.67 5.50 -15.94
N ARG A 50 3.88 5.90 -16.36
CA ARG A 50 4.40 7.26 -16.13
C ARG A 50 4.77 8.02 -17.40
N ASP A 51 5.09 7.32 -18.47
CA ASP A 51 5.51 7.94 -19.73
C ASP A 51 4.30 8.48 -20.53
N PRO A 52 4.26 9.78 -20.87
CA PRO A 52 3.24 10.32 -21.76
C PRO A 52 3.29 9.62 -23.12
N GLY A 53 2.14 9.14 -23.60
CA GLY A 53 2.03 8.44 -24.88
C GLY A 53 2.34 6.93 -24.84
N ASN A 54 2.79 6.40 -23.70
CA ASN A 54 2.93 4.97 -23.50
C ASN A 54 1.76 4.44 -22.64
N PRO A 55 0.88 3.56 -23.17
CA PRO A 55 -0.25 3.02 -22.41
C PRO A 55 0.11 1.76 -21.61
N PHE A 56 1.35 1.30 -21.65
CA PHE A 56 1.78 0.08 -20.97
C PHE A 56 2.39 0.41 -19.61
N ASN A 57 2.37 -0.56 -18.69
CA ASN A 57 3.13 -0.46 -17.44
C ASN A 57 4.63 -0.58 -17.71
N GLN A 58 5.42 0.23 -17.00
CA GLN A 58 6.86 0.03 -16.84
C GLN A 58 7.14 -0.52 -15.44
N ILE A 59 8.30 -1.10 -15.26
CA ILE A 59 8.73 -1.63 -13.96
C ILE A 59 9.63 -0.60 -13.27
N TYR A 60 9.37 -0.37 -11.99
CA TYR A 60 10.12 0.52 -11.14
C TYR A 60 10.59 -0.21 -9.90
N VAL A 61 11.73 0.21 -9.37
CA VAL A 61 12.21 -0.16 -8.03
C VAL A 61 12.18 1.09 -7.14
N MET A 62 11.68 0.93 -5.92
CA MET A 62 11.69 1.94 -4.87
C MET A 62 12.62 1.50 -3.74
N ASP A 63 13.48 2.40 -3.28
CA ASP A 63 14.12 2.28 -1.97
C ASP A 63 13.20 2.85 -0.89
N LEU A 64 12.91 2.09 0.15
CA LEU A 64 11.95 2.51 1.18
C LEU A 64 12.50 3.49 2.21
N ALA A 65 13.83 3.54 2.37
CA ALA A 65 14.47 4.44 3.32
C ALA A 65 14.56 5.85 2.75
N SER A 66 14.95 5.98 1.48
CA SER A 66 15.04 7.29 0.81
C SER A 66 13.74 7.71 0.12
N GLY A 67 12.90 6.76 -0.28
CA GLY A 67 11.76 7.00 -1.16
C GLY A 67 12.15 7.19 -2.63
N GLU A 68 13.44 7.01 -2.98
CA GLU A 68 13.90 7.11 -4.37
C GLU A 68 13.23 6.04 -5.22
N VAL A 69 12.77 6.43 -6.42
CA VAL A 69 12.18 5.53 -7.40
C VAL A 69 12.97 5.59 -8.69
N LYS A 70 13.36 4.41 -9.19
CA LYS A 70 14.08 4.26 -10.45
C LYS A 70 13.35 3.30 -11.37
N ARG A 71 13.24 3.65 -12.65
CA ARG A 71 12.80 2.73 -13.70
C ARG A 71 13.90 1.71 -14.00
N ILE A 72 13.52 0.43 -14.15
CA ILE A 72 14.40 -0.65 -14.59
C ILE A 72 14.06 -1.11 -16.01
#